data_AF-W4D1S0-F1
#
_entry.id   AF-W4D1S0-F1
#
_cell.length_a   1.000
_cell.length_b   1.000
_cell.length_c   1.000
_cell.angle_alpha   90.00
_cell.angle_beta   90.00
_cell.angle_gamma   90.00
#
_symmetry.space_group_name_H-M   'P 1'
#
loop_
_entity.id
_entity.type
_entity.pdbx_description
1 polymer ?
#
loop_
_entity_poly.entity_id
_entity_poly.type
_entity_poly.pdbx_seq_one_letter_code
_entity_poly.pdbx_strand_id
1 'polypeptide(L)'
;MSVPSVSRPFLWWCAVLTVIILICVVVYRTGSAWVHNHQLRKDFSAAATDSPYVQGIPLEQMDLSAYSSYFPGISGEPEYSLTHRIEAPVTLQYYTEIPGGATAVALEIPKGTMIEAIPPKSQGSSFYELGYGYTSYPTYEKGWRYVRPFKTAEDANPALSEKYYYVQMDSLEAVLDSAIRANKPFRAAVRQQHWTLERGTHIFARYIDDVLNKNGAYLSPDLFYRVVDRWSFMLLGGLGVIVVVLLRPSLGFSRI
;
A
#
# COMPACT_ATOMS: atom_id res chain seq x y z
N MET A 1 -41.41 -28.99 23.19
CA MET A 1 -41.26 -27.83 22.28
C MET A 1 -40.83 -28.35 20.92
N SER A 2 -41.71 -28.28 19.91
CA SER A 2 -41.41 -28.69 18.54
C SER A 2 -40.71 -27.56 17.80
N VAL A 3 -39.50 -27.81 17.27
CA VAL A 3 -38.79 -26.86 16.41
C VAL A 3 -39.55 -26.74 15.08
N PRO A 4 -39.97 -25.55 14.64
CA PRO A 4 -40.66 -25.39 13.37
C PRO A 4 -39.74 -25.83 12.22
N SER A 5 -40.21 -26.79 11.40
CA SER A 5 -39.46 -27.25 10.23
C SER A 5 -39.49 -26.17 9.15
N VAL A 6 -38.33 -25.60 8.84
CA VAL A 6 -38.18 -24.69 7.70
C VAL A 6 -38.47 -25.46 6.40
N SER A 7 -39.32 -24.91 5.54
CA SER A 7 -39.69 -25.57 4.29
C SER A 7 -38.47 -25.60 3.33
N ARG A 8 -38.23 -26.77 2.71
CA ARG A 8 -37.20 -26.95 1.67
C ARG A 8 -37.21 -25.87 0.56
N PRO A 9 -38.35 -25.40 0.03
CA PRO A 9 -38.35 -24.34 -0.98
C PRO A 9 -37.79 -23.01 -0.44
N PHE A 10 -38.04 -22.69 0.83
CA PHE A 10 -37.50 -21.48 1.44
C PHE A 10 -35.96 -21.52 1.50
N LEU A 11 -35.38 -22.64 1.95
CA LEU A 11 -33.93 -22.83 1.99
C LEU A 11 -33.29 -22.75 0.59
N TRP A 12 -33.96 -23.29 -0.43
CA TRP A 12 -33.49 -23.20 -1.82
C TRP A 12 -33.44 -21.75 -2.31
N TRP A 13 -34.51 -20.97 -2.09
CA TRP A 13 -34.53 -19.55 -2.45
C TRP A 13 -33.47 -18.74 -1.69
N CYS A 14 -33.23 -19.01 -0.40
CA CYS A 14 -32.16 -18.36 0.36
C CYS A 14 -30.77 -18.64 -0.25
N ALA A 15 -30.53 -19.87 -0.69
CA ALA A 15 -29.26 -20.24 -1.28
C ALA A 15 -29.07 -19.62 -2.67
N VAL A 16 -30.11 -19.61 -3.51
CA VAL A 16 -30.10 -18.91 -4.81
C VAL A 16 -29.82 -17.42 -4.62
N LEU A 17 -30.50 -16.77 -3.68
CA LEU A 17 -30.28 -15.35 -3.37
C LEU A 17 -28.85 -15.09 -2.91
N THR A 18 -28.29 -15.97 -2.06
CA THR A 18 -26.91 -15.86 -1.60
C THR A 18 -25.92 -15.96 -2.76
N VAL A 19 -26.12 -16.92 -3.68
CA VAL A 19 -25.28 -17.04 -4.89
C VAL A 19 -25.34 -15.77 -5.73
N ILE A 20 -26.53 -15.21 -5.96
CA ILE A 20 -26.69 -13.95 -6.72
C ILE A 20 -25.93 -12.81 -6.04
N ILE A 21 -26.09 -12.65 -4.73
CA ILE A 21 -25.38 -11.61 -3.95
C ILE A 21 -23.87 -11.78 -4.08
N LEU A 22 -23.35 -13.01 -3.94
CA LEU A 22 -21.93 -13.29 -4.06
C LEU A 22 -21.40 -12.95 -5.46
N ILE A 23 -22.14 -13.28 -6.52
CA ILE A 23 -21.79 -12.88 -7.91
C ILE A 23 -21.75 -11.37 -8.03
N CYS A 24 -22.79 -10.67 -7.55
CA CYS A 24 -22.84 -9.20 -7.59
C CYS A 24 -21.65 -8.57 -6.87
N VAL A 25 -21.26 -9.10 -5.70
CA VAL A 25 -20.08 -8.63 -4.95
C VAL A 25 -18.79 -8.86 -5.75
N VAL A 26 -18.61 -10.04 -6.36
CA VAL A 26 -17.44 -10.33 -7.19
C VAL A 26 -17.38 -9.40 -8.39
N VAL A 27 -18.47 -9.30 -9.17
CA VAL A 27 -18.55 -8.43 -10.36
C VAL A 27 -18.29 -6.97 -9.99
N TYR A 28 -18.88 -6.49 -8.89
CA TYR A 28 -18.66 -5.13 -8.42
C TYR A 28 -17.19 -4.88 -8.08
N ARG A 29 -16.56 -5.77 -7.29
CA ARG A 29 -15.14 -5.62 -6.89
C ARG A 29 -14.19 -5.68 -8.09
N THR A 30 -14.37 -6.64 -8.98
CA THR A 30 -13.53 -6.78 -10.18
C THR A 30 -13.74 -5.60 -11.13
N GLY A 31 -15.00 -5.17 -11.30
CA GLY A 31 -15.37 -4.05 -12.14
C GLY A 31 -14.82 -2.73 -11.62
N SER A 32 -14.95 -2.46 -10.31
CA SER A 32 -14.42 -1.25 -9.69
C SER A 32 -12.90 -1.18 -9.79
N ALA A 33 -12.20 -2.31 -9.57
CA ALA A 33 -10.75 -2.37 -9.73
C ALA A 33 -10.32 -2.15 -11.20
N TRP A 34 -11.05 -2.74 -12.15
CA TRP A 34 -10.78 -2.55 -13.58
C TRP A 34 -10.99 -1.10 -14.01
N VAL A 35 -12.12 -0.48 -13.63
CA VAL A 35 -12.42 0.92 -13.94
C VAL A 35 -11.38 1.84 -13.32
N HIS A 36 -11.01 1.64 -12.05
CA HIS A 36 -9.95 2.42 -11.39
C HIS A 36 -8.62 2.31 -12.13
N ASN A 37 -8.17 1.09 -12.43
CA ASN A 37 -6.91 0.85 -13.13
C ASN A 37 -6.89 1.42 -14.55
N HIS A 38 -8.02 1.34 -15.25
CA HIS A 38 -8.17 1.93 -16.58
C HIS A 38 -8.11 3.46 -16.52
N GLN A 39 -8.82 4.06 -15.57
CA GLN A 39 -8.82 5.50 -15.35
C GLN A 39 -7.42 6.00 -15.00
N LEU A 40 -6.70 5.30 -14.12
CA LEU A 40 -5.33 5.65 -13.71
C LEU A 40 -4.35 5.66 -14.90
N ARG A 41 -4.53 4.77 -15.88
CA ARG A 41 -3.74 4.76 -17.13
C ARG A 41 -4.17 5.85 -18.10
N LYS A 42 -5.48 6.08 -18.21
CA LYS A 42 -6.04 7.06 -19.13
C LYS A 42 -5.67 8.49 -18.72
N ASP A 43 -5.71 8.76 -17.42
CA ASP A 43 -5.40 10.08 -16.85
C ASP A 43 -3.90 10.33 -16.73
N PHE A 44 -3.08 9.28 -16.91
CA PHE A 44 -1.64 9.43 -16.99
C PHE A 44 -1.25 10.06 -18.33
N SER A 45 -1.03 11.38 -18.29
CA SER A 45 -0.33 12.09 -19.37
C SER A 45 1.15 12.16 -19.01
N ALA A 46 2.02 11.67 -19.89
CA ALA A 46 3.46 11.83 -19.72
C ALA A 46 3.80 13.31 -19.53
N ALA A 47 4.76 13.58 -18.64
CA ALA A 47 5.29 14.92 -18.44
C ALA A 47 5.86 15.50 -19.74
N ALA A 48 5.94 16.83 -19.85
CA ALA A 48 6.49 17.51 -21.04
C ALA A 48 7.94 17.10 -21.37
N THR A 49 8.69 16.68 -20.34
CA THR A 49 9.97 16.00 -20.48
C THR A 49 9.77 14.56 -20.04
N ASP A 50 10.12 13.60 -20.91
CA ASP A 50 9.97 12.18 -20.58
C ASP A 50 10.73 11.84 -19.29
N SER A 51 10.01 11.31 -18.30
CA SER A 51 10.65 10.85 -17.07
C SER A 51 11.52 9.62 -17.35
N PRO A 52 12.74 9.56 -16.80
CA PRO A 52 13.57 8.36 -16.79
C PRO A 52 12.84 7.09 -16.35
N TYR A 53 11.87 7.23 -15.45
CA TYR A 53 11.06 6.11 -14.99
C TYR A 53 10.21 5.51 -16.11
N VAL A 54 9.53 6.35 -16.89
CA VAL A 54 8.69 5.91 -18.02
C VAL A 54 9.53 5.23 -19.11
N GLN A 55 10.80 5.62 -19.22
CA GLN A 55 11.77 5.02 -20.14
C GLN A 55 12.35 3.67 -19.66
N GLY A 56 12.02 3.24 -18.44
CA GLY A 56 12.52 1.97 -17.89
C GLY A 56 13.98 2.04 -17.41
N ILE A 57 14.52 3.24 -17.16
CA ILE A 57 15.88 3.39 -16.64
C ILE A 57 15.95 2.82 -15.21
N PRO A 58 16.98 2.04 -14.83
CA PRO A 58 17.12 1.56 -13.45
C PRO A 58 17.20 2.71 -12.45
N LEU A 59 16.57 2.55 -11.29
CA LEU A 59 16.46 3.61 -10.27
C LEU A 59 17.83 4.08 -9.75
N GLU A 60 18.85 3.21 -9.72
CA GLU A 60 20.20 3.58 -9.29
C GLU A 60 20.90 4.52 -10.29
N GLN A 61 20.40 4.59 -11.52
CA GLN A 61 20.94 5.41 -12.61
C GLN A 61 20.18 6.72 -12.80
N MET A 62 19.03 6.90 -12.11
CA MET A 62 18.23 8.10 -12.23
C MET A 62 18.79 9.25 -11.40
N ASP A 63 18.76 10.45 -11.97
CA ASP A 63 18.88 11.67 -11.17
C ASP A 63 17.55 11.94 -10.43
N LEU A 64 17.44 11.39 -9.22
CA LEU A 64 16.25 11.52 -8.39
C LEU A 64 16.00 12.97 -7.92
N SER A 65 17.02 13.83 -7.96
CA SER A 65 16.90 15.23 -7.55
C SER A 65 16.00 16.04 -8.49
N ALA A 66 15.87 15.62 -9.76
CA ALA A 66 14.98 16.24 -10.74
C ALA A 66 13.51 16.27 -10.29
N TYR A 67 13.09 15.31 -9.45
CA TYR A 67 11.72 15.19 -8.95
C TYR A 67 11.39 16.14 -7.79
N SER A 68 12.39 16.78 -7.18
CA SER A 68 12.19 17.73 -6.07
C SER A 68 11.25 18.89 -6.45
N SER A 69 11.26 19.30 -7.72
CA SER A 69 10.42 20.37 -8.26
C SER A 69 8.91 20.11 -8.14
N TYR A 70 8.49 18.83 -8.07
CA TYR A 70 7.08 18.45 -7.87
C TYR A 70 6.60 18.60 -6.42
N PHE A 71 7.54 18.82 -5.49
CA PHE A 71 7.27 18.93 -4.06
C PHE A 71 7.74 20.31 -3.58
N PRO A 72 7.07 21.41 -3.99
CA PRO A 72 7.45 22.74 -3.56
C PRO A 72 7.45 22.79 -2.03
N GLY A 73 8.57 23.22 -1.46
CA GLY A 73 8.72 23.33 -0.02
C GLY A 73 7.73 24.33 0.55
N ILE A 74 6.69 23.82 1.24
CA ILE A 74 5.86 24.67 2.09
C ILE A 74 6.56 24.74 3.44
N SER A 75 7.34 25.79 3.64
CA SER A 75 7.97 26.10 4.91
C SER A 75 7.00 26.89 5.80
N GLY A 76 6.56 26.23 6.85
CA GLY A 76 5.92 26.87 7.99
C GLY A 76 6.29 26.03 9.20
N GLU A 77 6.83 26.66 10.26
CA GLU A 77 7.05 25.92 11.50
C GLU A 77 5.69 25.43 11.98
N PRO A 78 5.48 24.11 12.14
CA PRO A 78 4.29 23.66 12.80
C PRO A 78 4.29 24.22 14.22
N GLU A 79 3.19 24.84 14.63
CA GLU A 79 3.00 25.36 16.01
C GLU A 79 2.99 24.23 17.06
N TYR A 80 3.13 22.98 16.64
CA TYR A 80 3.06 21.78 17.45
C TYR A 80 4.37 20.99 17.43
N SER A 81 4.78 20.52 18.61
CA SER A 81 5.92 19.62 18.78
C SER A 81 5.61 18.25 18.16
N LEU A 82 6.47 17.82 17.24
CA LEU A 82 6.43 16.48 16.64
C LEU A 82 7.38 15.53 17.38
N THR A 83 6.94 14.29 17.53
CA THR A 83 7.80 13.18 17.91
C THR A 83 8.57 12.71 16.68
N HIS A 84 9.83 13.15 16.59
CA HIS A 84 10.72 12.86 15.46
C HIS A 84 11.31 11.45 15.48
N ARG A 85 11.51 10.91 16.69
CA ARG A 85 12.16 9.61 16.90
C ARG A 85 11.17 8.63 17.52
N ILE A 86 11.18 7.41 17.00
CA ILE A 86 10.35 6.29 17.48
C ILE A 86 11.18 5.01 17.47
N GLU A 87 10.73 3.98 18.18
CA GLU A 87 11.29 2.64 18.04
C GLU A 87 10.82 2.01 16.71
N ALA A 88 11.71 1.34 16.01
CA ALA A 88 11.38 0.57 14.82
C ALA A 88 10.39 -0.55 15.19
N PRO A 89 9.15 -0.55 14.66
CA PRO A 89 8.11 -1.50 15.08
C PRO A 89 8.32 -2.91 14.54
N VAL A 90 9.13 -3.03 13.48
CA VAL A 90 9.53 -4.26 12.81
C VAL A 90 11.02 -4.18 12.47
N THR A 91 11.65 -5.31 12.19
CA THR A 91 13.01 -5.32 11.62
C THR A 91 12.95 -4.81 10.20
N LEU A 92 13.71 -3.75 9.90
CA LEU A 92 13.78 -3.15 8.57
C LEU A 92 14.97 -3.74 7.83
N GLN A 93 14.70 -4.30 6.65
CA GLN A 93 15.72 -4.91 5.81
C GLN A 93 15.82 -4.15 4.49
N TYR A 94 17.04 -3.74 4.17
CA TYR A 94 17.37 -2.96 2.99
C TYR A 94 18.27 -3.79 2.08
N TYR A 95 18.02 -3.67 0.77
CA TYR A 95 18.68 -4.46 -0.25
C TYR A 95 19.28 -3.55 -1.33
N THR A 96 20.38 -3.97 -1.94
CA THR A 96 20.96 -3.23 -3.08
C THR A 96 20.22 -3.49 -4.39
N GLU A 97 19.41 -4.54 -4.44
CA GLU A 97 18.57 -4.95 -5.55
C GLU A 97 17.29 -5.61 -5.01
N ILE A 98 16.24 -5.71 -5.81
CA ILE A 98 15.03 -6.42 -5.42
C ILE A 98 15.32 -7.94 -5.39
N PRO A 99 15.15 -8.64 -4.26
CA PRO A 99 15.44 -10.06 -4.14
C PRO A 99 14.61 -10.93 -5.09
N GLY A 100 15.26 -11.49 -6.11
CA GLY A 100 14.73 -12.58 -6.94
C GLY A 100 15.06 -13.98 -6.41
N GLY A 101 15.79 -14.08 -5.29
CA GLY A 101 16.34 -15.33 -4.74
C GLY A 101 17.18 -15.10 -3.49
N ALA A 102 18.39 -15.67 -3.43
CA ALA A 102 19.30 -15.60 -2.28
C ALA A 102 20.08 -14.26 -2.20
N THR A 103 19.40 -13.13 -2.37
CA THR A 103 20.00 -11.80 -2.21
C THR A 103 20.26 -11.54 -0.73
N ALA A 104 21.49 -11.16 -0.39
CA ALA A 104 21.86 -10.83 0.99
C ALA A 104 21.25 -9.48 1.41
N VAL A 105 20.82 -9.40 2.66
CA VAL A 105 20.44 -8.12 3.28
C VAL A 105 21.68 -7.22 3.32
N ALA A 106 21.57 -6.03 2.74
CA ALA A 106 22.68 -5.08 2.67
C ALA A 106 22.78 -4.22 3.94
N LEU A 107 21.64 -3.90 4.55
CA LEU A 107 21.54 -3.19 5.81
C LEU A 107 20.30 -3.68 6.56
N GLU A 108 20.45 -3.86 7.87
CA GLU A 108 19.36 -4.27 8.76
C GLU A 108 19.26 -3.29 9.94
N ILE A 109 18.05 -2.82 10.22
CA ILE A 109 17.72 -2.09 11.45
C ILE A 109 16.84 -2.99 12.29
N PRO A 110 17.34 -3.53 13.42
CA PRO A 110 16.55 -4.41 14.28
C PRO A 110 15.29 -3.73 14.81
N LYS A 111 14.24 -4.54 15.03
CA LYS A 111 13.06 -4.10 15.77
C LYS A 111 13.46 -3.56 17.15
N GLY A 112 12.85 -2.46 17.57
CA GLY A 112 13.13 -1.79 18.85
C GLY A 112 14.25 -0.76 18.77
N THR A 113 15.02 -0.70 17.68
CA THR A 113 16.04 0.33 17.49
C THR A 113 15.39 1.71 17.35
N MET A 114 15.94 2.71 18.03
CA MET A 114 15.48 4.09 17.89
C MET A 114 15.87 4.67 16.53
N ILE A 115 14.85 5.04 15.76
CA ILE A 115 14.99 5.63 14.42
C ILE A 115 14.42 7.04 14.36
N GLU A 116 14.99 7.87 13.51
CA GLU A 116 14.45 9.19 13.17
C GLU A 116 13.40 9.06 12.06
N ALA A 117 12.15 8.82 12.43
CA ALA A 117 11.07 8.65 11.44
C ALA A 117 10.69 9.98 10.76
N ILE A 118 10.75 11.11 11.46
CA ILE A 118 10.46 12.43 10.91
C ILE A 118 11.72 13.29 11.07
N PRO A 119 12.41 13.67 9.99
CA PRO A 119 13.63 14.47 10.11
C PRO A 119 13.32 15.87 10.67
N PRO A 120 14.13 16.40 11.61
CA PRO A 120 13.84 17.65 12.31
C PRO A 120 13.92 18.90 11.44
N LYS A 121 14.65 18.86 10.32
CA LYS A 121 14.69 19.88 9.26
C LYS A 121 15.08 19.24 7.92
N SER A 122 14.19 19.23 6.94
CA SER A 122 14.54 18.99 5.54
C SER A 122 14.49 20.30 4.77
N GLN A 123 15.29 20.45 3.71
CA GLN A 123 15.13 21.57 2.78
C GLN A 123 13.74 21.45 2.12
N GLY A 124 12.75 22.17 2.67
CA GLY A 124 11.36 22.08 2.25
C GLY A 124 10.40 22.08 3.43
N SER A 125 9.44 21.16 3.40
CA SER A 125 8.44 20.99 4.45
C SER A 125 8.97 20.07 5.55
N SER A 126 8.80 20.44 6.83
CA SER A 126 9.16 19.62 8.01
C SER A 126 8.50 18.24 8.04
N PHE A 127 7.59 17.96 7.10
CA PHE A 127 6.82 16.73 7.03
C PHE A 127 7.33 15.73 5.98
N TYR A 128 8.15 16.17 5.02
CA TYR A 128 8.54 15.34 3.88
C TYR A 128 10.00 15.64 3.49
N GLU A 129 10.87 14.64 3.65
CA GLU A 129 12.19 14.62 3.00
C GLU A 129 12.11 13.62 1.85
N LEU A 130 12.10 14.08 0.61
CA LEU A 130 11.92 13.19 -0.53
C LEU A 130 13.04 12.13 -0.57
N GLY A 131 12.65 10.88 -0.79
CA GLY A 131 13.55 9.74 -0.81
C GLY A 131 14.01 9.23 0.56
N TYR A 132 13.42 9.67 1.67
CA TYR A 132 13.79 9.24 3.03
C TYR A 132 12.68 8.43 3.71
N GLY A 133 12.97 7.24 4.22
CA GLY A 133 12.00 6.44 4.97
C GLY A 133 10.67 6.23 4.23
N TYR A 134 9.56 6.69 4.80
CA TYR A 134 8.22 6.51 4.19
C TYR A 134 7.92 7.48 3.02
N THR A 135 8.78 8.48 2.76
CA THR A 135 8.70 9.35 1.57
C THR A 135 9.57 8.84 0.43
N SER A 136 9.57 7.51 0.24
CA SER A 136 10.36 6.77 -0.75
C SER A 136 9.86 6.94 -2.19
N TYR A 137 10.74 6.65 -3.16
CA TYR A 137 10.34 6.54 -4.56
C TYR A 137 9.70 5.19 -4.87
N PRO A 138 8.64 5.15 -5.70
CA PRO A 138 8.08 3.91 -6.20
C PRO A 138 9.05 3.20 -7.14
N THR A 139 8.97 1.87 -7.17
CA THR A 139 9.75 1.02 -8.09
C THR A 139 8.88 0.43 -9.18
N TYR A 140 9.51 -0.26 -10.13
CA TYR A 140 8.80 -1.02 -11.16
C TYR A 140 8.06 -2.25 -10.60
N GLU A 141 8.44 -2.70 -9.40
CA GLU A 141 7.84 -3.86 -8.75
C GLU A 141 6.90 -3.45 -7.62
N LYS A 142 5.69 -4.03 -7.64
CA LYS A 142 4.67 -3.75 -6.65
C LYS A 142 5.14 -4.16 -5.25
N GLY A 143 4.96 -3.28 -4.27
CA GLY A 143 5.32 -3.51 -2.88
C GLY A 143 6.78 -3.21 -2.55
N TRP A 144 7.58 -2.75 -3.53
CA TRP A 144 8.97 -2.37 -3.32
C TRP A 144 9.17 -0.87 -3.48
N ARG A 145 10.04 -0.32 -2.62
CA ARG A 145 10.37 1.10 -2.53
C ARG A 145 11.86 1.32 -2.64
N TYR A 146 12.25 2.42 -3.27
CA TYR A 146 13.65 2.84 -3.36
C TYR A 146 13.88 4.09 -2.50
N VAL A 147 14.73 3.96 -1.48
CA VAL A 147 14.77 4.90 -0.36
C VAL A 147 16.12 4.96 0.32
N ARG A 148 16.44 6.13 0.89
CA ARG A 148 17.45 6.30 1.93
C ARG A 148 16.96 5.72 3.26
N PRO A 149 17.74 4.88 3.96
CA PRO A 149 17.33 4.24 5.21
C PRO A 149 17.03 5.26 6.31
N PHE A 150 16.26 4.84 7.33
CA PHE A 150 16.07 5.68 8.52
C PHE A 150 17.38 5.83 9.29
N LYS A 151 17.66 7.05 9.76
CA LYS A 151 18.80 7.33 10.62
C LYS A 151 18.57 6.73 12.01
N THR A 152 19.57 6.04 12.53
CA THR A 152 19.61 5.53 13.91
C THR A 152 20.35 6.50 14.81
N ALA A 153 20.19 6.37 16.13
CA ALA A 153 20.95 7.17 17.10
C ALA A 153 22.46 6.88 17.06
N GLU A 154 22.87 5.74 16.51
CA GLU A 154 24.26 5.26 16.46
C GLU A 154 24.94 5.60 15.12
N ASP A 155 24.20 6.19 14.16
CA ASP A 155 24.73 6.53 12.85
C ASP A 155 25.72 7.71 12.94
N ALA A 156 26.98 7.38 13.19
CA ALA A 156 28.10 8.32 13.09
C ALA A 156 28.58 8.52 11.64
N ASN A 157 28.11 7.70 10.68
CA ASN A 157 28.59 7.70 9.30
C ASN A 157 27.59 8.35 8.32
N PRO A 158 27.79 9.63 7.96
CA PRO A 158 26.91 10.35 7.03
C PRO A 158 26.90 9.77 5.61
N ALA A 159 27.84 8.89 5.24
CA ALA A 159 27.85 8.26 3.91
C ALA A 159 26.74 7.20 3.73
N LEU A 160 26.27 6.58 4.83
CA LEU A 160 25.15 5.64 4.79
C LEU A 160 23.81 6.33 4.58
N SER A 161 23.68 7.58 5.02
CA SER A 161 22.42 8.33 4.92
C SER A 161 22.11 8.85 3.52
N GLU A 162 23.07 8.86 2.60
CA GLU A 162 22.88 9.36 1.22
C GLU A 162 22.64 8.25 0.19
N LYS A 163 22.96 6.99 0.53
CA LYS A 163 22.77 5.86 -0.39
C LYS A 163 21.32 5.35 -0.33
N TYR A 164 20.78 5.07 -1.50
CA TYR A 164 19.45 4.48 -1.66
C TYR A 164 19.51 2.95 -1.69
N TYR A 165 18.42 2.33 -1.22
CA TYR A 165 18.23 0.89 -1.14
C TYR A 165 16.79 0.52 -1.45
N TYR A 166 16.57 -0.74 -1.78
CA TYR A 166 15.26 -1.34 -1.89
C TYR A 166 14.75 -1.80 -0.53
N VAL A 167 13.48 -1.53 -0.23
CA VAL A 167 12.79 -1.97 0.99
C VAL A 167 11.35 -2.34 0.68
N GLN A 168 10.78 -3.24 1.48
CA GLN A 168 9.37 -3.61 1.41
C GLN A 168 8.48 -2.45 1.89
N MET A 169 7.44 -2.13 1.12
CA MET A 169 6.42 -1.14 1.46
C MET A 169 5.80 -1.41 2.83
N ASP A 170 5.44 -2.66 3.11
CA ASP A 170 4.78 -3.04 4.37
C ASP A 170 5.64 -2.69 5.60
N SER A 171 6.97 -2.71 5.45
CA SER A 171 7.89 -2.29 6.52
C SER A 171 7.84 -0.78 6.75
N LEU A 172 7.75 0.01 5.68
CA LEU A 172 7.61 1.46 5.76
C LEU A 172 6.22 1.87 6.30
N GLU A 173 5.17 1.15 5.92
CA GLU A 173 3.82 1.35 6.46
C GLU A 173 3.77 1.07 7.96
N ALA A 174 4.47 0.05 8.47
CA ALA A 174 4.55 -0.21 9.90
C ALA A 174 5.20 0.95 10.67
N VAL A 175 6.31 1.50 10.14
CA VAL A 175 6.98 2.68 10.70
C VAL A 175 6.05 3.90 10.67
N LEU A 176 5.36 4.10 9.55
CA LEU A 176 4.43 5.22 9.38
C LEU A 176 3.22 5.12 10.31
N ASP A 177 2.63 3.93 10.51
CA ASP A 177 1.57 3.71 11.50
C ASP A 177 2.04 4.11 12.91
N SER A 178 3.26 3.72 13.28
CA SER A 178 3.87 4.09 14.56
C SER A 178 4.11 5.60 14.67
N ALA A 179 4.59 6.24 13.60
CA ALA A 179 4.78 7.69 13.55
C ALA A 179 3.46 8.46 13.66
N ILE A 180 2.39 8.00 13.01
CA ILE A 180 1.04 8.58 13.12
C ILE A 180 0.52 8.41 14.55
N ARG A 181 0.70 7.25 15.18
CA ARG A 181 0.29 7.02 16.58
C ARG A 181 1.09 7.84 17.58
N ALA A 182 2.34 8.16 17.32
CA ALA A 182 3.13 9.07 18.14
C ALA A 182 2.65 10.52 18.01
N ASN A 183 2.23 10.94 16.81
CA ASN A 183 1.97 12.34 16.49
C ASN A 183 0.47 12.70 16.43
N LYS A 184 -0.02 13.51 17.38
CA LYS A 184 -1.42 13.99 17.42
C LYS A 184 -1.90 14.65 16.12
N PRO A 185 -1.12 15.52 15.45
CA PRO A 185 -1.54 16.18 14.21
C PRO A 185 -1.87 15.20 13.09
N PHE A 186 -1.08 14.14 12.92
CA PHE A 186 -1.36 13.11 11.91
C PHE A 186 -2.64 12.35 12.22
N ARG A 187 -2.89 12.00 13.49
CA ARG A 187 -4.18 11.39 13.87
C ARG A 187 -5.36 12.32 13.61
N ALA A 188 -5.19 13.62 13.84
CA ALA A 188 -6.22 14.60 13.56
C ALA A 188 -6.51 14.68 12.06
N ALA A 189 -5.48 14.69 11.21
CA ALA A 189 -5.63 14.68 9.75
C ALA A 189 -6.37 13.42 9.26
N VAL A 190 -6.01 12.23 9.76
CA VAL A 190 -6.73 10.97 9.45
C VAL A 190 -8.20 11.05 9.84
N ARG A 191 -8.50 11.58 11.05
CA ARG A 191 -9.88 11.71 11.55
C ARG A 191 -10.70 12.74 10.76
N GLN A 192 -10.11 13.88 10.39
CA GLN A 192 -10.78 14.92 9.60
C GLN A 192 -11.22 14.39 8.23
N GLN A 193 -10.47 13.46 7.66
CA GLN A 193 -10.81 12.79 6.40
C GLN A 193 -11.75 11.59 6.58
N HIS A 194 -12.22 11.31 7.81
CA HIS A 194 -13.06 10.16 8.14
C HIS A 194 -12.42 8.81 7.74
N TRP A 195 -11.08 8.73 7.77
CA TRP A 195 -10.35 7.52 7.47
C TRP A 195 -10.11 6.68 8.72
N THR A 196 -10.04 5.36 8.54
CA THR A 196 -9.42 4.49 9.54
C THR A 196 -7.92 4.77 9.57
N LEU A 197 -7.26 4.42 10.68
CA LEU A 197 -5.81 4.61 10.79
C LEU A 197 -5.06 3.82 9.71
N GLU A 198 -5.46 2.56 9.45
CA GLU A 198 -4.92 1.74 8.37
C GLU A 198 -5.05 2.42 7.00
N ARG A 199 -6.23 2.97 6.68
CA ARG A 199 -6.44 3.71 5.42
C ARG A 199 -5.58 4.97 5.36
N GLY A 200 -5.45 5.69 6.48
CA GLY A 200 -4.59 6.88 6.58
C GLY A 200 -3.13 6.53 6.31
N THR A 201 -2.60 5.51 6.98
CA THR A 201 -1.24 4.98 6.75
C THR A 201 -1.03 4.59 5.30
N HIS A 202 -1.98 3.83 4.72
CA HIS A 202 -1.90 3.39 3.33
C HIS A 202 -1.85 4.57 2.34
N ILE A 203 -2.67 5.60 2.56
CA ILE A 203 -2.70 6.81 1.72
C ILE A 203 -1.41 7.61 1.88
N PHE A 204 -0.96 7.85 3.12
CA PHE A 204 0.26 8.62 3.35
C PHE A 204 1.50 7.92 2.77
N ALA A 205 1.61 6.60 2.88
CA ALA A 205 2.73 5.84 2.31
C ALA A 205 2.81 5.94 0.77
N ARG A 206 1.69 6.25 0.10
CA ARG A 206 1.58 6.37 -1.36
C ARG A 206 1.44 7.82 -1.84
N TYR A 207 1.53 8.79 -0.94
CA TYR A 207 1.38 10.20 -1.29
C TYR A 207 2.39 10.64 -2.37
N ILE A 208 3.63 10.15 -2.28
CA ILE A 208 4.68 10.43 -3.27
C ILE A 208 4.28 9.89 -4.66
N ASP A 209 3.72 8.68 -4.72
CA ASP A 209 3.26 8.05 -5.97
C ASP A 209 2.16 8.88 -6.63
N ASP A 210 1.17 9.32 -5.85
CA ASP A 210 0.07 10.15 -6.35
C ASP A 210 0.57 11.48 -6.92
N VAL A 211 1.51 12.13 -6.23
CA VAL A 211 2.10 13.39 -6.73
C VAL A 211 2.89 13.15 -8.00
N LEU A 212 3.76 12.14 -8.04
CA LEU A 212 4.55 11.81 -9.22
C LEU A 212 3.67 11.38 -10.40
N ASN A 213 2.56 10.69 -10.14
CA ASN A 213 1.60 10.27 -11.16
C ASN A 213 0.85 11.45 -11.78
N LYS A 214 0.34 12.38 -10.94
CA LYS A 214 -0.32 13.60 -11.42
C LYS A 214 0.59 14.50 -12.24
N ASN A 215 1.90 14.43 -12.00
CA ASN A 215 2.91 15.16 -12.77
C ASN A 215 3.41 14.37 -14.00
N GLY A 216 2.85 13.19 -14.30
CA GLY A 216 3.25 12.41 -15.48
C GLY A 216 4.62 11.77 -15.38
N ALA A 217 5.21 11.72 -14.18
CA ALA A 217 6.56 11.22 -13.97
C ALA A 217 6.59 9.72 -13.66
N TYR A 218 5.66 9.23 -12.83
CA TYR A 218 5.61 7.83 -12.44
C TYR A 218 4.22 7.22 -12.61
N LEU A 219 4.19 6.02 -13.16
CA LEU A 219 3.02 5.14 -13.12
C LEU A 219 3.32 3.99 -12.16
N SER A 220 3.24 4.27 -10.87
CA SER A 220 3.60 3.31 -9.81
C SER A 220 2.67 2.08 -9.83
N PRO A 221 3.22 0.85 -9.77
CA PRO A 221 2.43 -0.38 -9.68
C PRO A 221 1.62 -0.48 -8.37
N ASP A 222 1.99 0.28 -7.34
CA ASP A 222 1.30 0.31 -6.05
C ASP A 222 -0.02 1.09 -6.08
N LEU A 223 -0.24 1.96 -7.08
CA LEU A 223 -1.50 2.68 -7.27
C LEU A 223 -2.60 1.82 -7.90
N PHE A 224 -2.23 0.70 -8.53
CA PHE A 224 -3.17 -0.20 -9.17
C PHE A 224 -3.84 -1.13 -8.15
N TYR A 225 -5.16 -1.31 -8.28
CA TYR A 225 -5.89 -2.33 -7.55
C TYR A 225 -5.72 -3.69 -8.21
N ARG A 226 -5.63 -4.74 -7.39
CA ARG A 226 -5.66 -6.11 -7.93
C ARG A 226 -7.07 -6.37 -8.45
N VAL A 227 -7.19 -6.68 -9.74
CA VAL A 227 -8.49 -7.01 -10.35
C VAL A 227 -9.05 -8.30 -9.75
N VAL A 228 -8.17 -9.26 -9.44
CA VAL A 228 -8.50 -10.51 -8.77
C VAL A 228 -7.62 -10.63 -7.53
N ASP A 229 -8.23 -10.78 -6.36
CA ASP A 229 -7.55 -10.94 -5.08
C ASP A 229 -7.90 -12.29 -4.43
N ARG A 230 -7.31 -12.57 -3.25
CA ARG A 230 -7.59 -13.80 -2.49
C ARG A 230 -9.07 -13.91 -2.10
N TRP A 231 -9.74 -12.78 -1.87
CA TRP A 231 -11.17 -12.76 -1.56
C TRP A 231 -12.00 -13.15 -2.77
N SER A 232 -11.65 -12.69 -3.98
CA SER A 232 -12.27 -13.15 -5.22
C SER A 232 -12.23 -14.68 -5.32
N PHE A 233 -11.08 -15.31 -5.04
CA PHE A 233 -10.97 -16.77 -5.02
C PHE A 233 -11.77 -17.44 -3.91
N MET A 234 -11.76 -16.89 -2.69
CA MET A 234 -12.56 -17.42 -1.58
C MET A 234 -14.07 -17.34 -1.88
N LEU A 235 -14.54 -16.23 -2.46
CA LEU A 235 -15.94 -16.02 -2.83
C LEU A 235 -16.35 -16.96 -3.97
N LEU A 236 -15.51 -17.12 -5.00
CA LEU A 236 -15.75 -18.08 -6.09
C LEU A 236 -15.73 -19.52 -5.59
N GLY A 237 -14.82 -19.87 -4.68
CA GLY A 237 -14.77 -21.18 -4.04
C GLY A 237 -16.03 -21.48 -3.22
N GLY A 238 -16.47 -20.53 -2.39
CA GLY A 238 -17.71 -20.64 -1.63
C GLY A 238 -18.93 -20.79 -2.53
N LEU A 239 -18.99 -20.04 -3.64
CA LEU A 239 -20.03 -20.16 -4.65
C LEU A 239 -20.05 -21.56 -5.28
N GLY A 240 -18.88 -22.11 -5.61
CA GLY A 240 -18.75 -23.48 -6.12
C GLY A 240 -19.31 -24.52 -5.16
N VAL A 241 -19.03 -24.40 -3.85
CA VAL A 241 -19.57 -25.31 -2.83
C VAL A 241 -21.09 -25.22 -2.75
N ILE A 242 -21.66 -24.01 -2.73
CA ILE A 242 -23.12 -23.83 -2.66
C ILE A 242 -23.80 -24.43 -3.89
N VAL A 243 -23.25 -24.20 -5.09
CA VAL A 243 -23.77 -24.74 -6.35
C VAL A 243 -23.70 -26.28 -6.34
N VAL A 244 -22.60 -26.89 -5.90
CA VAL A 244 -22.49 -28.36 -5.79
C VAL A 244 -23.51 -28.94 -4.81
N VAL A 245 -23.76 -28.26 -3.68
CA VAL A 245 -24.76 -28.69 -2.69
C VAL A 245 -26.19 -28.56 -3.25
N LEU A 246 -26.49 -27.50 -4.00
CA LEU A 246 -27.80 -27.28 -4.62
C LEU A 246 -28.06 -28.18 -5.82
N LEU A 247 -27.04 -28.49 -6.61
CA LEU A 247 -27.12 -29.34 -7.80
C LEU A 247 -26.97 -30.82 -7.48
N ARG A 248 -26.65 -31.18 -6.22
CA ARG A 248 -26.61 -32.59 -5.82
C ARG A 248 -28.00 -33.18 -6.07
N PRO A 249 -28.17 -34.08 -7.05
CA PRO A 249 -29.45 -34.71 -7.25
C PRO A 249 -29.81 -35.41 -5.94
N SER A 250 -31.06 -35.27 -5.51
CA SER A 250 -31.59 -36.05 -4.41
C SER A 250 -31.53 -37.53 -4.82
N LEU A 251 -30.38 -38.17 -4.62
CA LEU A 251 -30.17 -39.61 -4.71
C LEU A 251 -30.97 -40.22 -3.55
N GLY A 252 -32.28 -40.37 -3.73
CA GLY A 252 -33.17 -40.80 -2.66
C GLY A 252 -34.62 -40.41 -2.84
N PHE A 253 -35.18 -40.61 -4.02
CA PHE A 253 -36.61 -40.92 -4.15
C PHE A 253 -36.74 -42.17 -5.02
N SER A 254 -36.42 -43.32 -4.42
CA SER A 254 -37.10 -44.55 -4.83
C SER A 254 -38.58 -44.33 -4.51
N ARG A 255 -39.39 -44.26 -5.55
CA ARG A 255 -40.85 -44.33 -5.45
C ARG A 255 -41.21 -45.63 -4.72
N ILE A 256 -41.96 -45.53 -3.64
CA ILE A 256 -42.86 -46.59 -3.16
C ILE A 256 -44.26 -45.96 -3.13
#